data_AF-A0A6C0QVK1-F1
#
_entry.id   AF-A0A6C0QVK1-F1
#
_cell.length_a   1.000
_cell.length_b   1.000
_cell.length_c   1.000
_cell.angle_alpha   90.00
_cell.angle_beta   90.00
_cell.angle_gamma   90.00
#
_symmetry.space_group_name_H-M   'P 1'
#
loop_
_entity.id
_entity.type
_entity.pdbx_description
1 polymer ?
#
loop_
_entity_poly.entity_id
_entity_poly.type
_entity_poly.pdbx_seq_one_letter_code
_entity_poly.pdbx_strand_id
1 'polypeptide(L)'
;MNTIFKVNQSRGKSVAQIAEILNTCEMLLNLEIENQMNKVVLHVITDSATVQYTEITRDGMLSFLTKLREYVTNKEDIDELLEEVQGEE
;
A
#
# COMPACT_ATOMS: atom_id res chain seq x y z
N MET A 1 1.53 -7.00 -20.07
CA MET A 1 0.49 -7.75 -19.32
C MET A 1 0.75 -7.44 -17.86
N ASN A 2 -0.10 -6.63 -17.21
CA ASN A 2 0.07 -6.32 -15.79
C ASN A 2 -0.57 -7.44 -14.98
N THR A 3 0.22 -8.07 -14.12
CA THR A 3 -0.28 -9.13 -13.23
C THR A 3 -0.92 -8.46 -12.03
N ILE A 4 -2.18 -8.80 -11.74
CA ILE A 4 -2.91 -8.28 -10.59
C ILE A 4 -2.67 -9.22 -9.40
N PHE A 5 -2.03 -8.72 -8.35
CA PHE A 5 -1.78 -9.46 -7.12
C PHE A 5 -2.67 -8.98 -5.97
N LYS A 6 -3.38 -9.91 -5.30
CA LYS A 6 -3.98 -9.65 -3.99
C LYS A 6 -3.04 -10.17 -2.91
N VAL A 7 -2.41 -9.27 -2.16
CA VAL A 7 -1.35 -9.62 -1.22
C VAL A 7 -1.87 -9.74 0.22
N ASN A 8 -2.94 -10.51 0.46
CA ASN A 8 -3.51 -10.65 1.80
C ASN A 8 -3.02 -11.91 2.55
N GLN A 9 -1.78 -12.34 2.31
CA GLN A 9 -1.26 -13.59 2.87
C GLN A 9 -1.02 -13.47 4.38
N SER A 10 -0.22 -12.48 4.77
CA SER A 10 0.09 -12.11 6.15
C SER A 10 0.74 -10.73 6.12
N ARG A 11 0.35 -9.83 7.03
CA ARG A 11 0.77 -8.41 7.02
C ARG A 11 2.26 -8.21 6.71
N GLY A 12 3.16 -8.95 7.39
CA GLY A 12 4.61 -8.83 7.17
C GLY A 12 5.09 -9.25 5.78
N LYS A 13 4.54 -10.33 5.21
CA LYS A 13 4.87 -10.74 3.83
C LYS A 13 4.35 -9.73 2.82
N SER A 14 3.16 -9.21 3.05
CA SER A 14 2.53 -8.20 2.21
C SER A 14 3.33 -6.90 2.19
N VAL A 15 3.82 -6.46 3.35
CA VAL A 15 4.74 -5.31 3.45
C VAL A 15 5.99 -5.55 2.62
N ALA A 16 6.66 -6.70 2.80
CA ALA A 16 7.89 -7.00 2.08
C ALA A 16 7.68 -7.01 0.55
N GLN A 17 6.61 -7.63 0.07
CA GLN A 17 6.29 -7.68 -1.36
C GLN A 17 5.96 -6.29 -1.94
N ILE A 18 5.12 -5.51 -1.25
CA ILE A 18 4.78 -4.17 -1.74
C ILE A 18 6.00 -3.25 -1.70
N ALA A 19 6.83 -3.32 -0.65
CA ALA A 19 8.07 -2.57 -0.57
C ALA A 19 9.04 -2.92 -1.70
N GLU A 20 9.19 -4.21 -2.03
CA GLU A 20 10.01 -4.65 -3.16
C GLU A 20 9.51 -4.06 -4.47
N ILE A 21 8.21 -4.09 -4.72
CA ILE A 21 7.60 -3.50 -5.93
C ILE A 21 7.86 -1.99 -6.00
N LEU A 22 7.60 -1.26 -4.92
CA LEU A 22 7.80 0.19 -4.87
C LEU A 22 9.28 0.59 -4.99
N ASN A 23 10.20 -0.24 -4.48
CA ASN A 23 11.63 0.04 -4.54
C ASN A 23 12.27 -0.29 -5.89
N THR A 24 11.65 -1.19 -6.67
CA THR A 24 12.21 -1.70 -7.92
C THR A 24 11.47 -1.22 -9.15
N CYS A 25 10.28 -0.62 -9.01
CA CYS A 25 9.55 -0.07 -10.14
C CYS A 25 10.33 1.08 -10.78
N GLU A 26 10.29 1.16 -12.11
CA GLU A 26 10.83 2.32 -12.83
C GLU A 26 9.84 3.49 -12.75
N MET A 27 8.54 3.19 -12.63
CA MET A 27 7.50 4.21 -12.61
C MET A 27 6.32 3.81 -11.73
N LEU A 28 6.02 4.69 -10.75
CA LEU A 28 4.78 4.64 -9.99
C LEU A 28 3.67 5.30 -10.82
N LEU A 29 2.61 4.54 -11.12
CA LEU A 29 1.47 5.01 -11.92
C LEU A 29 0.29 5.44 -11.04
N ASN A 30 0.07 4.75 -9.93
CA ASN A 30 -0.95 5.08 -8.95
C ASN A 30 -0.56 4.50 -7.58
N LEU A 31 -0.80 5.29 -6.54
CA LEU A 31 -0.68 4.88 -5.15
C LEU A 31 -1.75 5.62 -4.37
N GLU A 32 -2.80 4.90 -3.98
CA GLU A 32 -3.97 5.53 -3.35
C GLU A 32 -4.63 4.60 -2.35
N ILE A 33 -5.37 5.22 -1.42
CA ILE A 33 -6.22 4.51 -0.49
C ILE A 33 -7.69 4.73 -0.81
N GLU A 34 -8.42 3.62 -0.84
CA GLU A 34 -9.86 3.61 -1.06
C GLU A 34 -10.56 3.06 0.19
N ASN A 35 -11.37 3.91 0.83
CA ASN A 35 -12.24 3.52 1.93
C ASN A 35 -13.53 2.89 1.38
N GLN A 36 -13.67 1.57 1.59
CA GLN A 36 -14.87 0.82 1.25
C GLN A 36 -15.71 0.53 2.51
N MET A 37 -17.00 0.24 2.33
CA MET A 37 -17.98 0.13 3.41
C MET A 37 -17.60 -0.85 4.54
N ASN A 38 -16.72 -1.83 4.28
CA ASN A 38 -16.30 -2.86 5.24
C ASN A 38 -14.78 -3.10 5.31
N LYS A 39 -13.97 -2.28 4.62
CA LYS A 39 -12.51 -2.45 4.54
C LYS A 39 -11.85 -1.21 3.94
N VAL A 40 -10.56 -1.10 4.17
CA VAL A 40 -9.68 -0.10 3.54
C VAL A 40 -8.81 -0.82 2.53
N VAL A 41 -8.68 -0.28 1.32
CA VAL A 41 -7.90 -0.87 0.23
C VAL A 41 -6.76 0.06 -0.11
N LEU A 42 -5.54 -0.46 -0.14
CA LEU A 42 -4.38 0.20 -0.73
C LEU A 42 -4.21 -0.33 -2.15
N HIS A 43 -4.25 0.57 -3.13
CA HIS A 43 -3.96 0.26 -4.53
C HIS A 43 -2.54 0.72 -4.85
N VAL A 44 -1.75 -0.19 -5.42
CA VAL A 44 -0.39 0.10 -5.89
C VAL A 44 -0.32 -0.30 -7.35
N ILE A 45 -0.17 0.67 -8.24
CA ILE A 45 -0.05 0.45 -9.68
C ILE A 45 1.29 1.02 -10.13
N THR A 46 2.10 0.15 -10.72
CA THR A 46 3.40 0.49 -11.30
C THR A 46 3.46 0.02 -12.74
N ASP A 47 4.55 0.35 -13.42
CA ASP A 47 4.89 -0.19 -14.73
C ASP A 47 5.01 -1.73 -14.75
N SER A 48 5.39 -2.33 -13.62
CA SER A 48 5.69 -3.77 -13.53
C SER A 48 4.57 -4.60 -12.88
N ALA A 49 3.77 -4.01 -11.99
CA ALA A 49 2.78 -4.73 -11.19
C ALA A 49 1.56 -3.89 -10.83
N THR A 50 0.43 -4.57 -10.63
CA THR A 50 -0.79 -4.01 -10.04
C THR A 50 -1.12 -4.81 -8.79
N VAL A 51 -1.13 -4.17 -7.63
CA VAL A 51 -1.28 -4.84 -6.34
C VAL A 51 -2.38 -4.17 -5.52
N GLN A 52 -3.16 -5.01 -4.84
CA GLN A 52 -4.13 -4.58 -3.85
C GLN A 52 -3.83 -5.24 -2.50
N TYR A 53 -3.79 -4.42 -1.46
CA TYR A 53 -3.77 -4.85 -0.07
C TYR A 53 -5.03 -4.34 0.64
N THR A 54 -5.60 -5.12 1.55
CA THR A 54 -6.79 -4.69 2.28
C THR A 54 -6.68 -4.94 3.77
N GLU A 55 -7.20 -4.01 4.57
CA GLU A 55 -7.37 -4.14 6.01
C GLU A 55 -8.85 -3.94 6.37
N ILE A 56 -9.31 -4.59 7.44
CA ILE A 56 -10.71 -4.46 7.89
C ILE A 56 -10.94 -3.08 8.51
N THR A 57 -9.92 -2.53 9.17
CA THR A 57 -9.99 -1.27 9.90
C THR A 57 -8.95 -0.28 9.39
N ARG A 58 -9.22 1.01 9.58
CA ARG A 58 -8.27 2.10 9.32
C ARG A 58 -7.00 1.95 10.16
N ASP A 59 -7.13 1.59 11.43
CA ASP A 59 -5.97 1.28 12.29
C ASP A 59 -5.10 0.14 11.74
N GLY A 60 -5.73 -0.87 11.13
CA GLY A 60 -5.03 -1.95 10.44
C GLY A 60 -4.20 -1.41 9.28
N MET A 61 -4.78 -0.51 8.48
CA MET A 61 -4.09 0.15 7.37
C MET A 61 -2.98 1.08 7.85
N LEU A 62 -3.21 1.89 8.90
CA LEU A 62 -2.17 2.72 9.51
C LEU A 62 -0.99 1.90 10.01
N SER A 63 -1.26 0.80 10.70
CA SER A 63 -0.23 -0.14 11.15
C SER A 63 0.55 -0.73 9.97
N PHE A 64 -0.15 -1.07 8.88
CA PHE A 64 0.48 -1.56 7.67
C PHE A 64 1.38 -0.50 7.00
N LEU A 65 0.87 0.70 6.75
CA LEU A 65 1.62 1.80 6.12
C LEU A 65 2.83 2.21 6.96
N THR A 66 2.66 2.32 8.28
CA THR A 66 3.76 2.62 9.21
C THR A 66 4.88 1.61 9.05
N LYS A 67 4.53 0.32 8.92
CA LYS A 67 5.52 -0.73 8.71
C LYS A 67 6.11 -0.65 7.31
N LEU A 68 5.30 -0.43 6.27
CA LEU A 68 5.74 -0.28 4.88
C LEU A 68 6.77 0.84 4.73
N ARG A 69 6.55 1.97 5.39
CA ARG A 69 7.45 3.13 5.43
C ARG A 69 8.89 2.77 5.84
N GLU A 70 9.05 1.76 6.69
CA GLU A 70 10.38 1.32 7.12
C GLU A 70 11.17 0.60 6.02
N TYR A 71 10.49 0.04 5.01
CA TYR A 71 11.10 -0.80 3.97
C TYR A 71 11.19 -0.11 2.60
N VAL A 72 10.43 0.96 2.37
CA VAL A 72 10.48 1.72 1.12
C VAL A 72 11.62 2.75 1.12
N THR A 73 12.15 3.01 -0.08
CA THR A 73 13.22 3.99 -0.31
C THR A 73 12.65 5.39 -0.36
N ASN A 74 11.58 5.60 -1.13
CA ASN A 74 10.81 6.84 -1.09
C ASN A 74 9.78 6.77 0.03
N LYS A 75 9.95 7.60 1.06
CA LYS A 75 9.05 7.64 2.22
C LYS A 75 7.97 8.70 2.09
N GLU A 76 8.17 9.71 1.24
CA GLU A 76 7.26 10.84 1.08
C GLU A 76 5.89 10.35 0.62
N ASP A 77 5.86 9.48 -0.39
CA ASP A 77 4.61 8.88 -0.89
C ASP A 77 3.85 8.09 0.20
N ILE A 78 4.55 7.43 1.12
CA ILE A 78 3.91 6.70 2.22
C ILE A 78 3.49 7.63 3.36
N ASP A 79 4.24 8.72 3.58
CA ASP A 79 3.89 9.75 4.55
C ASP A 79 2.61 10.48 4.15
N GLU A 80 2.44 10.80 2.86
CA GLU A 80 1.19 11.36 2.33
C GLU A 80 0.00 10.42 2.58
N LEU A 81 0.13 9.13 2.27
CA LEU A 81 -0.92 8.15 2.56
C LEU A 81 -1.21 8.00 4.06
N LEU A 82 -0.20 8.11 4.92
CA LEU A 82 -0.38 8.07 6.37
C LEU A 82 -1.21 9.27 6.84
N GLU A 83 -0.93 10.46 6.31
CA GLU A 83 -1.69 11.68 6.59
C GLU A 83 -3.14 11.56 6.10
N GLU A 84 -3.37 11.03 4.90
CA GLU A 84 -4.73 10.79 4.37
C GLU A 84 -5.54 9.89 5.30
N VAL A 85 -4.97 8.75 5.71
CA VAL A 85 -5.68 7.80 6.59
C VAL A 85 -5.86 8.36 8.00
N GLN A 86 -5.00 9.28 8.46
CA GLN A 86 -5.17 9.97 9.74
C GLN A 86 -6.15 11.15 9.68
N GLY A 87 -6.23 11.84 8.54
CA GLY A 87 -6.92 13.12 8.38
C GLY A 87 -8.40 13.05 8.01
N GLU A 88 -8.91 11.92 7.48
CA GLU A 88 -10.36 11.80 7.30
C GLU A 88 -11.04 11.53 8.67
N GLU A 89 -11.50 12.56 9.37
CA GLU A 89 -12.44 12.42 10.52
C GLU A 89 -13.90 12.32 10.07
#